data_AF-A0A954MAS4-F1
#
_entry.id   AF-A0A954MAS4-F1
#
_cell.length_a   1.000
_cell.length_b   1.000
_cell.length_c   1.000
_cell.angle_alpha   90.00
_cell.angle_beta   90.00
_cell.angle_gamma   90.00
#
_symmetry.space_group_name_H-M   'P 1'
#
loop_
_entity.id
_entity.type
_entity.pdbx_description
1 polymer ?
#
loop_
_entity_poly.entity_id
_entity_poly.type
_entity_poly.pdbx_seq_one_letter_code
_entity_poly.pdbx_strand_id
1 'polypeptide(L)'
;MMKRAIASAIALTLAAGMVLGTDLLSYVTTAGRNLRAAVKSEITPEFELQRIQGEIENLMPEIKQHMTIVAEQRVEMKDMERQIDEKEASLETQRESILALRDDLASDRDSFTYKRVSYTRTEVEADLAHRFDAFRSAEDSVTRDRQILEAQRQTLRANQTKLNTMLERKQALAVQVSQLEARLKTIQATEAINNLEVDDSKLCRVEDMIRELNRSLDVRESLLETEGKCMGRIPVEERNEPETDVLAEIDRHFGVATDTKVASKDSN
;
A
#
# COMPACT_ATOMS: atom_id res chain seq x y z
N MET A 1 -46.41 22.95 27.26
CA MET A 1 -45.32 23.56 26.47
C MET A 1 -45.00 22.79 25.18
N MET A 2 -44.43 21.59 25.23
CA MET A 2 -43.87 20.84 24.06
C MET A 2 -44.67 20.89 22.74
N LYS A 3 -46.00 20.72 22.75
CA LYS A 3 -46.83 20.76 21.53
C LYS A 3 -46.68 22.06 20.71
N ARG A 4 -46.35 23.19 21.34
CA ARG A 4 -46.06 24.46 20.62
C ARG A 4 -44.63 24.53 20.07
N ALA A 5 -43.65 23.92 20.74
CA ALA A 5 -42.26 23.86 20.26
C ALA A 5 -42.11 23.00 19.00
N ILE A 6 -42.85 21.88 18.93
CA ILE A 6 -42.92 21.03 17.72
C ILE A 6 -43.55 21.80 16.57
N ALA A 7 -44.66 22.53 16.82
CA ALA A 7 -45.31 23.34 15.79
C ALA A 7 -44.41 24.47 15.26
N SER A 8 -43.65 25.16 16.14
CA SER A 8 -42.70 26.20 15.70
C SER A 8 -41.51 25.63 14.93
N ALA A 9 -41.02 24.44 15.29
CA ALA A 9 -39.93 23.78 14.56
C ALA A 9 -40.37 23.40 13.13
N ILE A 10 -41.57 22.82 12.98
CA ILE A 10 -42.15 22.47 11.68
C ILE A 10 -42.44 23.72 10.83
N ALA A 11 -42.93 24.81 11.44
CA ALA A 11 -43.13 26.07 10.74
C ALA A 11 -41.81 26.67 10.22
N LEU A 12 -40.72 26.57 10.98
CA LEU A 12 -39.40 27.05 10.57
C LEU A 12 -38.80 26.22 9.42
N THR A 13 -38.91 24.89 9.43
CA THR A 13 -38.43 24.07 8.29
C THR A 13 -39.29 24.26 7.03
N LEU A 14 -40.61 24.44 7.16
CA LEU A 14 -41.47 24.77 6.02
C LEU A 14 -41.15 26.16 5.43
N ALA A 15 -40.96 27.18 6.28
CA ALA A 15 -40.57 28.51 5.83
C ALA A 15 -39.20 28.52 5.13
N ALA A 16 -38.20 27.80 5.69
CA ALA A 16 -36.90 27.65 5.06
C ALA A 16 -36.98 26.93 3.70
N GLY A 17 -37.74 25.83 3.62
CA GLY A 17 -37.94 25.09 2.36
C GLY A 17 -38.63 25.92 1.27
N MET A 18 -39.57 26.80 1.64
CA MET A 18 -40.31 27.62 0.67
C MET A 18 -39.51 28.81 0.12
N VAL A 19 -38.50 29.30 0.84
CA VAL A 19 -37.61 30.40 0.38
C VAL A 19 -36.44 29.90 -0.47
N LEU A 20 -36.04 28.62 -0.33
CA LEU A 20 -34.79 28.09 -0.90
C LEU A 20 -34.97 27.21 -2.16
N GLY A 21 -36.21 26.92 -2.55
CA GLY A 21 -36.52 26.28 -3.85
C GLY A 21 -36.05 24.83 -4.00
N THR A 22 -36.19 24.30 -5.21
CA THR A 22 -35.90 22.89 -5.55
C THR A 22 -34.41 22.55 -5.63
N ASP A 23 -33.53 23.56 -5.77
CA ASP A 23 -32.10 23.36 -6.04
C ASP A 23 -31.24 23.11 -4.79
N LEU A 24 -31.85 23.08 -3.59
CA LEU A 24 -31.17 22.72 -2.34
C LEU A 24 -30.41 21.40 -2.42
N LEU A 25 -30.94 20.40 -3.14
CA LEU A 25 -30.26 19.12 -3.35
C LEU A 25 -28.95 19.27 -4.13
N SER A 26 -28.90 20.19 -5.10
CA SER A 26 -27.70 20.46 -5.91
C SER A 26 -26.61 21.13 -5.07
N TYR A 27 -26.98 22.14 -4.27
CA TYR A 27 -26.02 22.83 -3.39
C TYR A 27 -25.52 21.95 -2.24
N VAL A 28 -26.39 21.18 -1.59
CA VAL A 28 -25.97 20.29 -0.48
C VAL A 28 -25.08 19.15 -0.98
N THR A 29 -25.38 18.54 -2.12
CA THR A 29 -24.53 17.47 -2.69
C THR A 29 -23.20 18.00 -3.23
N THR A 30 -23.18 19.20 -3.82
CA THR A 30 -21.94 19.85 -4.29
C THR A 30 -21.07 20.32 -3.13
N ALA A 31 -21.64 20.99 -2.12
CA ALA A 31 -20.90 21.37 -0.92
C ALA A 31 -20.36 20.14 -0.17
N GLY A 32 -21.15 19.08 -0.03
CA GLY A 32 -20.71 17.82 0.58
C GLY A 32 -19.57 17.11 -0.18
N ARG A 33 -19.55 17.22 -1.52
CA ARG A 33 -18.40 16.76 -2.33
C ARG A 33 -17.18 17.65 -2.15
N ASN A 34 -17.34 18.97 -2.24
CA ASN A 34 -16.22 19.92 -2.20
C ASN A 34 -15.54 19.95 -0.82
N LEU A 35 -16.31 19.89 0.29
CA LEU A 35 -15.75 19.76 1.64
C LEU A 35 -14.94 18.47 1.80
N ARG A 36 -15.43 17.34 1.26
CA ARG A 36 -14.72 16.05 1.33
C ARG A 36 -13.52 15.98 0.38
N ALA A 37 -13.49 16.80 -0.66
CA ALA A 37 -12.32 16.96 -1.54
C ALA A 37 -11.25 17.85 -0.89
N ALA A 38 -11.63 19.02 -0.37
CA ALA A 38 -10.71 19.98 0.24
C ALA A 38 -9.94 19.40 1.44
N VAL A 39 -10.63 18.68 2.34
CA VAL A 39 -9.99 17.98 3.48
C VAL A 39 -9.04 16.86 3.02
N LYS A 40 -9.16 16.36 1.77
CA LYS A 40 -8.27 15.34 1.22
C LYS A 40 -7.07 15.91 0.45
N SER A 41 -7.12 17.19 0.04
CA SER A 41 -5.98 17.86 -0.62
C SER A 41 -4.95 18.43 0.36
N GLU A 42 -5.28 18.51 1.65
CA GLU A 42 -4.46 19.19 2.68
C GLU A 42 -4.12 18.27 3.86
N ILE A 43 -3.90 16.98 3.57
CA ILE A 43 -3.35 16.02 4.53
C ILE A 43 -1.83 16.17 4.52
N THR A 44 -1.26 16.65 5.63
CA THR A 44 0.20 16.85 5.72
C THR A 44 0.94 15.50 5.80
N PRO A 45 2.16 15.37 5.25
CA PRO A 45 2.86 14.09 5.20
C PRO A 45 3.28 13.58 6.59
N GLU A 46 3.37 14.43 7.60
CA GLU A 46 3.56 14.05 9.01
C GLU A 46 2.36 13.27 9.54
N PHE A 47 1.14 13.71 9.23
CA PHE A 47 -0.09 13.00 9.61
C PHE A 47 -0.19 11.64 8.90
N GLU A 48 0.20 11.57 7.62
CA GLU A 48 0.27 10.29 6.90
C GLU A 48 1.26 9.31 7.56
N LEU A 49 2.44 9.77 7.98
CA LEU A 49 3.42 8.94 8.71
C LEU A 49 2.90 8.50 10.08
N GLN A 50 2.29 9.40 10.85
CA GLN A 50 1.69 9.05 12.14
C GLN A 50 0.54 8.04 11.98
N ARG A 51 -0.28 8.18 10.93
CA ARG A 51 -1.32 7.21 10.58
C ARG A 51 -0.72 5.85 10.23
N ILE A 52 0.34 5.81 9.41
CA ILE A 52 1.03 4.56 9.04
C ILE A 52 1.66 3.89 10.28
N GLN A 53 2.21 4.66 11.23
CA GLN A 53 2.69 4.12 12.51
C GLN A 53 1.55 3.44 13.29
N GLY A 54 0.39 4.10 13.41
CA GLY A 54 -0.80 3.52 14.02
C GLY A 54 -1.24 2.21 13.36
N GLU A 55 -1.26 2.14 12.02
CA GLU A 55 -1.60 0.90 11.32
C GLU A 55 -0.55 -0.21 11.53
N ILE A 56 0.74 0.13 11.62
CA ILE A 56 1.81 -0.83 11.95
C ILE A 56 1.67 -1.34 13.40
N GLU A 57 1.17 -0.54 14.33
CA GLU A 57 0.82 -1.00 15.68
C GLU A 57 -0.45 -1.86 15.70
N ASN A 58 -1.45 -1.54 14.87
CA ASN A 58 -2.67 -2.34 14.68
C ASN A 58 -2.41 -3.77 14.15
N LEU A 59 -1.23 -4.06 13.57
CA LEU A 59 -0.81 -5.42 13.22
C LEU A 59 -0.44 -6.28 14.46
N MET A 60 -0.15 -5.68 15.62
CA MET A 60 0.27 -6.43 16.82
C MET A 60 -0.81 -7.34 17.41
N PRO A 61 -2.11 -6.94 17.49
CA PRO A 61 -3.21 -7.85 17.81
C PRO A 61 -3.27 -9.10 16.91
N GLU A 62 -3.16 -8.94 15.59
CA GLU A 62 -3.21 -10.07 14.64
C GLU A 62 -2.01 -11.01 14.80
N ILE A 63 -0.80 -10.44 14.95
CA ILE A 63 0.43 -11.20 15.23
C ILE A 63 0.31 -11.96 16.55
N LYS A 64 -0.26 -11.34 17.60
CA LYS A 64 -0.53 -12.02 18.89
C LYS A 64 -1.55 -13.15 18.74
N GLN A 65 -2.63 -12.97 17.97
CA GLN A 65 -3.60 -14.02 17.71
C GLN A 65 -2.96 -15.22 16.98
N HIS A 66 -2.14 -14.97 15.96
CA HIS A 66 -1.39 -16.04 15.29
C HIS A 66 -0.36 -16.70 16.20
N MET A 67 0.28 -15.96 17.10
CA MET A 67 1.18 -16.52 18.11
C MET A 67 0.44 -17.45 19.10
N THR A 68 -0.78 -17.09 19.52
CA THR A 68 -1.63 -17.96 20.35
C THR A 68 -1.96 -19.27 19.64
N ILE A 69 -2.41 -19.20 18.38
CA ILE A 69 -2.72 -20.40 17.56
C ILE A 69 -1.49 -21.32 17.42
N VAL A 70 -0.30 -20.74 17.20
CA VAL A 70 0.97 -21.50 17.14
C VAL A 70 1.38 -22.10 18.49
N ALA A 71 0.98 -21.49 19.61
CA ALA A 71 1.19 -22.04 20.95
C ALA A 71 0.21 -23.18 21.26
N GLU A 72 -1.08 -23.01 20.94
CA GLU A 72 -2.14 -24.01 21.09
C GLU A 72 -1.80 -25.29 20.30
N GLN A 73 -1.48 -25.15 19.01
CA GLN A 73 -1.04 -26.26 18.14
C GLN A 73 0.21 -26.99 18.67
N ARG A 74 1.09 -26.31 19.42
CA ARG A 74 2.27 -26.92 20.05
C ARG A 74 1.93 -27.68 21.35
N VAL A 75 0.83 -27.33 22.02
CA VAL A 75 0.32 -28.09 23.17
C VAL A 75 -0.46 -29.31 22.67
N GLU A 76 -1.38 -29.12 21.72
CA GLU A 76 -2.15 -30.21 21.09
C GLU A 76 -1.23 -31.32 20.55
N MET A 77 -0.16 -30.94 19.84
CA MET A 77 0.85 -31.87 19.35
C MET A 77 1.53 -32.69 20.45
N LYS A 78 1.86 -32.07 21.59
CA LYS A 78 2.47 -32.78 22.74
C LYS A 78 1.49 -33.71 23.43
N ASP A 79 0.22 -33.32 23.51
CA ASP A 79 -0.83 -34.17 24.06
C ASP A 79 -1.17 -35.32 23.09
N MET A 80 -1.02 -35.14 21.78
CA MET A 80 -1.12 -36.22 20.79
C MET A 80 0.10 -37.15 20.83
N GLU A 81 1.32 -36.62 20.95
CA GLU A 81 2.55 -37.40 21.17
C GLU A 81 2.40 -38.29 22.42
N ARG A 82 2.01 -37.71 23.55
CA ARG A 82 1.75 -38.46 24.79
C ARG A 82 0.66 -39.52 24.65
N GLN A 83 -0.45 -39.22 23.97
CA GLN A 83 -1.51 -40.21 23.71
C GLN A 83 -1.03 -41.36 22.81
N ILE A 84 -0.11 -41.11 21.88
CA ILE A 84 0.52 -42.13 21.05
C ILE A 84 1.44 -43.01 21.92
N ASP A 85 2.31 -42.40 22.74
CA ASP A 85 3.18 -43.13 23.68
C ASP A 85 2.37 -44.02 24.67
N GLU A 86 1.26 -43.49 25.22
CA GLU A 86 0.35 -44.22 26.12
C GLU A 86 -0.34 -45.40 25.40
N LYS A 87 -0.74 -45.24 24.13
CA LYS A 87 -1.28 -46.33 23.30
C LYS A 87 -0.23 -47.38 22.96
N GLU A 88 1.01 -46.98 22.68
CA GLU A 88 2.12 -47.87 22.34
C GLU A 88 2.54 -48.75 23.54
N ALA A 89 2.63 -48.17 24.74
CA ALA A 89 2.85 -48.94 25.97
C ALA A 89 1.72 -49.96 26.24
N SER A 90 0.47 -49.58 25.95
CA SER A 90 -0.68 -50.49 26.01
C SER A 90 -0.63 -51.60 24.96
N LEU A 91 -0.17 -51.29 23.74
CA LEU A 91 0.03 -52.28 22.67
C LEU A 91 1.11 -53.30 23.05
N GLU A 92 2.28 -52.89 23.54
CA GLU A 92 3.32 -53.86 23.96
C GLU A 92 2.84 -54.74 25.13
N THR A 93 2.08 -54.19 26.08
CA THR A 93 1.46 -55.00 27.16
C THR A 93 0.46 -56.04 26.61
N GLN A 94 -0.32 -55.67 25.59
CA GLN A 94 -1.21 -56.60 24.88
C GLN A 94 -0.43 -57.64 24.06
N ARG A 95 0.67 -57.23 23.42
CA ARG A 95 1.57 -58.07 22.63
C ARG A 95 2.21 -59.16 23.49
N GLU A 96 2.78 -58.81 24.64
CA GLU A 96 3.30 -59.77 25.63
C GLU A 96 2.22 -60.77 26.06
N SER A 97 1.00 -60.28 26.34
CA SER A 97 -0.14 -61.11 26.72
C SER A 97 -0.58 -62.09 25.61
N ILE A 98 -0.55 -61.66 24.34
CA ILE A 98 -0.87 -62.47 23.17
C ILE A 98 0.21 -63.53 22.91
N LEU A 99 1.49 -63.16 23.05
CA LEU A 99 2.62 -64.08 22.90
C LEU A 99 2.62 -65.16 24.00
N ALA A 100 2.35 -64.78 25.25
CA ALA A 100 2.22 -65.74 26.35
C ALA A 100 1.09 -66.75 26.12
N LEU A 101 -0.11 -66.31 25.70
CA LEU A 101 -1.23 -67.20 25.38
C LEU A 101 -0.94 -68.13 24.19
N ARG A 102 -0.23 -67.63 23.17
CA ARG A 102 0.27 -68.44 22.04
C ARG A 102 1.22 -69.55 22.53
N ASP A 103 2.13 -69.22 23.43
CA ASP A 103 3.16 -70.14 23.90
C ASP A 103 2.61 -71.18 24.91
N ASP A 104 1.60 -70.82 25.70
CA ASP A 104 0.77 -71.78 26.42
C ASP A 104 0.05 -72.73 25.44
N LEU A 105 -0.62 -72.22 24.40
CA LEU A 105 -1.33 -73.03 23.38
C LEU A 105 -0.40 -73.90 22.52
N ALA A 106 0.89 -73.55 22.40
CA ALA A 106 1.90 -74.40 21.75
C ALA A 106 2.28 -75.63 22.60
N SER A 107 1.84 -75.70 23.86
CA SER A 107 1.97 -76.88 24.71
C SER A 107 0.88 -77.92 24.40
N ASP A 108 1.24 -79.21 24.53
CA ASP A 108 0.31 -80.34 24.37
C ASP A 108 -0.59 -80.52 25.62
N ARG A 109 -1.39 -79.49 25.90
CA ARG A 109 -2.34 -79.41 27.03
C ARG A 109 -3.75 -79.10 26.50
N ASP A 110 -4.75 -79.81 27.03
CA ASP A 110 -6.17 -79.62 26.67
C ASP A 110 -6.88 -78.53 27.49
N SER A 111 -6.33 -78.17 28.66
CA SER A 111 -6.90 -77.17 29.56
C SER A 111 -5.85 -76.27 30.20
N PHE A 112 -6.26 -75.02 30.44
CA PHE A 112 -5.40 -73.92 30.88
C PHE A 112 -6.06 -73.17 32.04
N THR A 113 -5.37 -72.98 33.17
CA THR A 113 -5.93 -72.32 34.35
C THR A 113 -5.40 -70.90 34.52
N TYR A 114 -6.23 -69.90 34.23
CA TYR A 114 -5.90 -68.50 34.41
C TYR A 114 -6.71 -67.91 35.59
N LYS A 115 -6.02 -67.27 36.55
CA LYS A 115 -6.65 -66.59 37.72
C LYS A 115 -7.68 -67.43 38.50
N ARG A 116 -7.44 -68.75 38.61
CA ARG A 116 -8.31 -69.79 39.23
C ARG A 116 -9.53 -70.24 38.41
N VAL A 117 -9.69 -69.80 37.17
CA VAL A 117 -10.67 -70.36 36.23
C VAL A 117 -9.93 -71.25 35.23
N SER A 118 -10.45 -72.44 34.96
CA SER A 118 -9.93 -73.33 33.91
C SER A 118 -10.73 -73.17 32.63
N TYR A 119 -10.01 -73.08 31.51
CA TYR A 119 -10.54 -72.93 30.16
C TYR A 119 -10.06 -74.11 29.29
N THR A 120 -10.86 -74.50 28.32
CA THR A 120 -10.49 -75.47 27.28
C THR A 120 -9.58 -74.83 26.23
N ARG A 121 -8.78 -75.65 25.53
CA ARG A 121 -7.98 -75.21 24.37
C ARG A 121 -8.76 -74.32 23.39
N THR A 122 -9.97 -74.72 23.01
CA THR A 122 -10.80 -74.02 22.02
C THR A 122 -11.31 -72.65 22.51
N GLU A 123 -11.59 -72.50 23.81
CA GLU A 123 -11.94 -71.19 24.39
C GLU A 123 -10.75 -70.23 24.39
N VAL A 124 -9.54 -70.73 24.66
CA VAL A 124 -8.30 -69.94 24.65
C VAL A 124 -7.90 -69.57 23.22
N GLU A 125 -8.09 -70.47 22.24
CA GLU A 125 -7.89 -70.19 20.81
C GLU A 125 -8.86 -69.09 20.30
N ALA A 126 -10.12 -69.10 20.74
CA ALA A 126 -11.11 -68.08 20.39
C ALA A 126 -10.81 -66.71 21.02
N ASP A 127 -10.42 -66.67 22.30
CA ASP A 127 -9.99 -65.45 22.99
C ASP A 127 -8.71 -64.87 22.36
N LEU A 128 -7.73 -65.72 22.03
CA LEU A 128 -6.49 -65.31 21.35
C LEU A 128 -6.77 -64.69 19.98
N ALA A 129 -7.68 -65.27 19.17
CA ALA A 129 -8.08 -64.71 17.89
C ALA A 129 -8.72 -63.32 18.05
N HIS A 130 -9.70 -63.18 18.95
CA HIS A 130 -10.36 -61.90 19.23
C HIS A 130 -9.37 -60.82 19.72
N ARG A 131 -8.44 -61.20 20.62
CA ARG A 131 -7.37 -60.30 21.09
C ARG A 131 -6.42 -59.88 19.97
N PHE A 132 -6.07 -60.79 19.07
CA PHE A 132 -5.16 -60.50 17.97
C PHE A 132 -5.77 -59.54 16.94
N ASP A 133 -7.05 -59.71 16.59
CA ASP A 133 -7.75 -58.77 15.71
C ASP A 133 -7.99 -57.40 16.38
N ALA A 134 -8.26 -57.36 17.69
CA ALA A 134 -8.30 -56.12 18.46
C ALA A 134 -6.92 -55.41 18.50
N PHE A 135 -5.84 -56.15 18.77
CA PHE A 135 -4.46 -55.65 18.76
C PHE A 135 -4.10 -55.05 17.38
N ARG A 136 -4.35 -55.79 16.30
CA ARG A 136 -4.12 -55.30 14.92
C ARG A 136 -4.91 -54.03 14.63
N SER A 137 -6.17 -53.96 15.06
CA SER A 137 -7.01 -52.77 14.88
C SER A 137 -6.48 -51.54 15.64
N ALA A 138 -5.85 -51.76 16.80
CA ALA A 138 -5.22 -50.71 17.59
C ALA A 138 -3.83 -50.30 17.05
N GLU A 139 -3.03 -51.23 16.53
CA GLU A 139 -1.77 -50.99 15.81
C GLU A 139 -2.01 -50.15 14.54
N ASP A 140 -3.06 -50.47 13.80
CA ASP A 140 -3.59 -49.69 12.67
C ASP A 140 -3.97 -48.25 13.10
N SER A 141 -4.56 -48.10 14.28
CA SER A 141 -4.97 -46.81 14.84
C SER A 141 -3.76 -45.95 15.20
N VAL A 142 -2.80 -46.50 15.95
CA VAL A 142 -1.53 -45.82 16.30
C VAL A 142 -0.75 -45.42 15.04
N THR A 143 -0.76 -46.27 14.01
CA THR A 143 -0.13 -45.96 12.72
C THR A 143 -0.79 -44.76 12.03
N ARG A 144 -2.13 -44.62 12.10
CA ARG A 144 -2.85 -43.44 11.59
C ARG A 144 -2.60 -42.20 12.45
N ASP A 145 -2.61 -42.34 13.78
CA ASP A 145 -2.33 -41.24 14.71
C ASP A 145 -0.93 -40.64 14.46
N ARG A 146 0.10 -41.49 14.27
CA ARG A 146 1.46 -41.08 13.88
C ARG A 146 1.51 -40.32 12.55
N GLN A 147 0.68 -40.68 11.57
CA GLN A 147 0.58 -39.97 10.28
C GLN A 147 -0.09 -38.60 10.45
N ILE A 148 -1.15 -38.52 11.26
CA ILE A 148 -1.82 -37.26 11.61
C ILE A 148 -0.86 -36.33 12.35
N LEU A 149 -0.07 -36.86 13.29
CA LEU A 149 0.93 -36.11 14.05
C LEU A 149 2.01 -35.49 13.16
N GLU A 150 2.56 -36.20 12.16
CA GLU A 150 3.55 -35.59 11.27
C GLU A 150 2.94 -34.55 10.32
N ALA A 151 1.68 -34.73 9.89
CA ALA A 151 0.93 -33.68 9.17
C ALA A 151 0.67 -32.44 10.05
N GLN A 152 0.37 -32.61 11.35
CA GLN A 152 0.31 -31.52 12.31
C GLN A 152 1.69 -30.85 12.52
N ARG A 153 2.79 -31.62 12.59
CA ARG A 153 4.15 -31.07 12.65
C ARG A 153 4.53 -30.25 11.43
N GLN A 154 4.19 -30.71 10.22
CA GLN A 154 4.38 -29.93 9.00
C GLN A 154 3.54 -28.64 9.02
N THR A 155 2.29 -28.72 9.48
CA THR A 155 1.37 -27.57 9.60
C THR A 155 1.89 -26.54 10.62
N LEU A 156 2.37 -26.98 11.79
CA LEU A 156 2.97 -26.11 12.79
C LEU A 156 4.25 -25.42 12.27
N ARG A 157 5.12 -26.13 11.55
CA ARG A 157 6.31 -25.54 10.89
C ARG A 157 5.90 -24.45 9.89
N ALA A 158 4.86 -24.68 9.09
CA ALA A 158 4.34 -23.69 8.15
C ALA A 158 3.76 -22.45 8.86
N ASN A 159 2.99 -22.65 9.94
CA ASN A 159 2.41 -21.56 10.73
C ASN A 159 3.48 -20.74 11.48
N GLN A 160 4.54 -21.38 11.98
CA GLN A 160 5.71 -20.70 12.55
C GLN A 160 6.44 -19.86 11.50
N THR A 161 6.66 -20.40 10.29
CA THR A 161 7.27 -19.66 9.17
C THR A 161 6.42 -18.44 8.79
N LYS A 162 5.10 -18.58 8.74
CA LYS A 162 4.17 -17.47 8.48
C LYS A 162 4.22 -16.40 9.58
N LEU A 163 4.26 -16.79 10.86
CA LEU A 163 4.38 -15.86 11.99
C LEU A 163 5.70 -15.06 11.93
N ASN A 164 6.82 -15.74 11.65
CA ASN A 164 8.12 -15.08 11.46
C ASN A 164 8.07 -14.09 10.27
N THR A 165 7.50 -14.51 9.14
CA THR A 165 7.31 -13.63 7.96
C THR A 165 6.47 -12.39 8.29
N MET A 166 5.47 -12.49 9.17
CA MET A 166 4.67 -11.34 9.61
C MET A 166 5.46 -10.40 10.54
N LEU A 167 6.28 -10.94 11.45
CA LEU A 167 7.17 -10.16 12.31
C LEU A 167 8.25 -9.43 11.49
N GLU A 168 8.90 -10.11 10.56
CA GLU A 168 9.88 -9.55 9.62
C GLU A 168 9.28 -8.42 8.77
N ARG A 169 8.08 -8.63 8.21
CA ARG A 169 7.36 -7.59 7.46
C ARG A 169 7.02 -6.38 8.34
N LYS A 170 6.58 -6.59 9.58
CA LYS A 170 6.31 -5.48 10.52
C LYS A 170 7.60 -4.68 10.80
N GLN A 171 8.72 -5.36 11.02
CA GLN A 171 10.01 -4.70 11.24
C GLN A 171 10.49 -3.94 10.00
N ALA A 172 10.34 -4.52 8.80
CA ALA A 172 10.68 -3.85 7.55
C ALA A 172 9.83 -2.59 7.30
N LEU A 173 8.53 -2.63 7.59
CA LEU A 173 7.65 -1.46 7.51
C LEU A 173 8.05 -0.37 8.52
N ALA A 174 8.39 -0.74 9.76
CA ALA A 174 8.87 0.23 10.76
C ALA A 174 10.17 0.93 10.34
N VAL A 175 11.11 0.19 9.72
CA VAL A 175 12.35 0.78 9.16
C VAL A 175 12.04 1.72 7.99
N GLN A 176 11.12 1.35 7.09
CA GLN A 176 10.70 2.21 5.98
C GLN A 176 10.06 3.51 6.47
N VAL A 177 9.20 3.45 7.50
CA VAL A 177 8.62 4.65 8.13
C VAL A 177 9.72 5.55 8.70
N SER A 178 10.68 4.99 9.44
CA SER A 178 11.78 5.79 10.01
C SER A 178 12.65 6.45 8.92
N GLN A 179 12.86 5.78 7.78
CA GLN A 179 13.52 6.36 6.61
C GLN A 179 12.71 7.51 5.98
N LEU A 180 11.38 7.38 5.93
CA LEU A 180 10.49 8.45 5.44
C LEU A 180 10.44 9.65 6.40
N GLU A 181 10.40 9.42 7.71
CA GLU A 181 10.51 10.49 8.73
C GLU A 181 11.83 11.26 8.60
N ALA A 182 12.95 10.55 8.40
CA ALA A 182 14.25 11.17 8.20
C ALA A 182 14.28 12.02 6.92
N ARG A 183 13.74 11.49 5.81
CA ARG A 183 13.62 12.23 4.54
C ARG A 183 12.73 13.47 4.68
N LEU A 184 11.60 13.36 5.36
CA LEU A 184 10.69 14.48 5.62
C LEU A 184 11.39 15.59 6.43
N LYS A 185 12.11 15.24 7.49
CA LYS A 185 12.91 16.20 8.28
C LYS A 185 14.00 16.88 7.43
N THR A 186 14.61 16.16 6.49
CA THR A 186 15.57 16.76 5.53
C THR A 186 14.89 17.76 4.58
N ILE A 187 13.70 17.45 4.09
CA ILE A 187 12.91 18.35 3.23
C ILE A 187 12.51 19.61 4.01
N GLN A 188 11.89 19.46 5.19
CA GLN A 188 11.51 20.57 6.07
C GLN A 188 12.72 21.48 6.42
N ALA A 189 13.89 20.91 6.70
CA ALA A 189 15.10 21.69 6.96
C ALA A 189 15.58 22.47 5.72
N THR A 190 15.42 21.90 4.51
CA THR A 190 15.75 22.57 3.24
C THR A 190 14.76 23.69 2.93
N GLU A 191 13.46 23.45 3.13
CA GLU A 191 12.40 24.45 2.97
C GLU A 191 12.56 25.62 3.96
N ALA A 192 12.95 25.34 5.21
CA ALA A 192 13.24 26.36 6.20
C ALA A 192 14.45 27.25 5.83
N ILE A 193 15.47 26.67 5.18
CA ILE A 193 16.62 27.43 4.64
C ILE A 193 16.17 28.30 3.46
N ASN A 194 15.45 27.73 2.48
CA ASN A 194 15.00 28.45 1.30
C ASN A 194 14.02 29.59 1.64
N ASN A 195 13.09 29.39 2.59
CA ASN A 195 12.17 30.44 3.06
C ASN A 195 12.87 31.57 3.85
N LEU A 196 14.14 31.40 4.25
CA LEU A 196 14.95 32.49 4.82
C LEU A 196 15.70 33.29 3.76
N GLU A 197 15.77 32.83 2.50
CA GLU A 197 16.60 33.42 1.44
C GLU A 197 15.79 34.21 0.38
N VAL A 198 14.46 34.02 0.32
CA VAL A 198 13.58 34.71 -0.65
C VAL A 198 12.91 35.95 -0.06
N ASP A 199 13.44 37.13 -0.42
CA ASP A 199 12.86 38.45 -0.11
C ASP A 199 12.49 39.22 -1.40
N ASP A 200 11.44 38.74 -2.07
CA ASP A 200 10.92 39.29 -3.34
C ASP A 200 10.39 40.73 -3.22
N SER A 201 10.26 41.28 -2.01
CA SER A 201 9.82 42.66 -1.78
C SER A 201 10.71 43.70 -2.50
N LYS A 202 11.98 43.36 -2.69
CA LYS A 202 12.97 44.18 -3.40
C LYS A 202 12.83 44.08 -4.92
N LEU A 203 12.53 42.89 -5.45
CA LEU A 203 12.31 42.66 -6.89
C LEU A 203 11.06 43.42 -7.37
N CYS A 204 9.93 43.21 -6.70
CA CYS A 204 8.66 43.88 -7.04
C CYS A 204 8.80 45.42 -6.99
N ARG A 205 9.50 45.96 -5.97
CA ARG A 205 9.82 47.40 -5.89
C ARG A 205 10.68 47.89 -7.06
N VAL A 206 11.62 47.10 -7.57
CA VAL A 206 12.46 47.47 -8.72
C VAL A 206 11.67 47.46 -10.02
N GLU A 207 10.80 46.47 -10.23
CA GLU A 207 9.90 46.44 -11.40
C GLU A 207 8.96 47.65 -11.45
N ASP A 208 8.39 48.06 -10.31
CA ASP A 208 7.55 49.26 -10.21
C ASP A 208 8.33 50.54 -10.55
N MET A 209 9.58 50.68 -10.07
CA MET A 209 10.43 51.83 -10.39
C MET A 209 10.80 51.89 -11.88
N ILE A 210 11.07 50.74 -12.53
CA ILE A 210 11.33 50.68 -13.97
C ILE A 210 10.09 51.08 -14.77
N ARG A 211 8.90 50.61 -14.36
CA ARG A 211 7.63 50.92 -15.03
C ARG A 211 7.30 52.41 -15.01
N GLU A 212 7.54 53.09 -13.89
CA GLU A 212 7.33 54.54 -13.77
C GLU A 212 8.42 55.35 -14.50
N LEU A 213 9.68 54.86 -14.52
CA LEU A 213 10.75 55.52 -15.29
C LEU A 213 10.46 55.54 -16.78
N ASN A 214 10.05 54.41 -17.37
CA ASN A 214 9.66 54.33 -18.78
C ASN A 214 8.51 55.30 -19.09
N ARG A 215 7.46 55.30 -18.28
CA ARG A 215 6.33 56.24 -18.39
C ARG A 215 6.78 57.70 -18.39
N SER A 216 7.80 58.04 -17.61
CA SER A 216 8.38 59.40 -17.57
C SER A 216 9.17 59.76 -18.83
N LEU A 217 9.68 58.79 -19.57
CA LEU A 217 10.38 58.97 -20.84
C LEU A 217 9.37 59.11 -21.98
N ASP A 218 8.37 58.21 -22.07
CA ASP A 218 7.28 58.26 -23.05
C ASP A 218 6.60 59.64 -23.07
N VAL A 219 6.34 60.22 -21.89
CA VAL A 219 5.75 61.56 -21.76
C VAL A 219 6.69 62.67 -22.21
N ARG A 220 8.01 62.56 -22.02
CA ARG A 220 8.97 63.55 -22.56
C ARG A 220 9.10 63.44 -24.07
N GLU A 221 9.11 62.24 -24.62
CA GLU A 221 9.16 62.01 -26.06
C GLU A 221 7.90 62.56 -26.75
N SER A 222 6.72 62.27 -26.20
CA SER A 222 5.45 62.84 -26.66
C SER A 222 5.39 64.38 -26.57
N LEU A 223 5.97 64.97 -25.52
CA LEU A 223 6.11 66.43 -25.42
C LEU A 223 7.07 66.99 -26.48
N LEU A 224 8.22 66.36 -26.72
CA LEU A 224 9.19 66.80 -27.74
C LEU A 224 8.63 66.65 -29.18
N GLU A 225 7.88 65.60 -29.48
CA GLU A 225 7.14 65.49 -30.75
C GLU A 225 6.10 66.62 -30.91
N THR A 226 5.42 66.98 -29.82
CA THR A 226 4.39 68.02 -29.81
C THR A 226 5.00 69.42 -29.97
N GLU A 227 6.07 69.72 -29.24
CA GLU A 227 6.83 70.98 -29.35
C GLU A 227 7.50 71.11 -30.73
N GLY A 228 8.05 70.02 -31.27
CA GLY A 228 8.56 69.96 -32.65
C GLY A 228 7.50 70.28 -33.70
N LYS A 229 6.25 69.82 -33.50
CA LYS A 229 5.10 70.17 -34.36
C LYS A 229 4.67 71.63 -34.24
N CYS A 230 5.03 72.34 -33.18
CA CYS A 230 4.72 73.76 -33.00
C CYS A 230 5.76 74.71 -33.63
N MET A 231 7.00 74.26 -33.90
CA MET A 231 8.05 75.09 -34.52
C MET A 231 8.20 74.82 -36.03
N GLY A 232 7.20 75.23 -36.81
CA GLY A 232 7.21 75.01 -38.26
C GLY A 232 8.19 75.90 -39.05
N ARG A 233 8.98 75.28 -39.94
CA ARG A 233 9.43 75.85 -41.23
C ARG A 233 9.76 74.75 -42.24
N ILE A 234 9.86 75.13 -43.51
CA ILE A 234 9.67 74.27 -44.69
C ILE A 234 11.01 74.05 -45.42
N PRO A 235 11.30 72.82 -45.91
CA PRO A 235 12.16 72.57 -47.06
C PRO A 235 11.34 72.42 -48.36
N VAL A 236 11.77 73.12 -49.40
CA VAL A 236 11.34 73.02 -50.81
C VAL A 236 12.63 73.14 -51.62
N GLU A 237 12.92 72.38 -52.68
CA GLU A 237 12.20 71.32 -53.43
C GLU A 237 13.08 70.02 -53.36
N GLU A 238 12.90 68.89 -54.06
CA GLU A 238 12.53 68.65 -55.46
C GLU A 238 11.66 67.39 -55.65
N ARG A 239 11.05 67.31 -56.83
CA ARG A 239 10.16 66.24 -57.29
C ARG A 239 10.92 65.24 -58.16
N ASN A 240 10.88 63.95 -57.83
CA ASN A 240 10.81 62.84 -58.80
C ASN A 240 10.42 61.51 -58.12
N GLU A 241 9.41 60.85 -58.68
CA GLU A 241 9.14 59.40 -58.60
C GLU A 241 9.71 58.75 -59.89
N PRO A 242 9.91 57.42 -59.98
CA PRO A 242 9.30 56.35 -59.17
C PRO A 242 10.29 55.27 -58.67
N GLU A 243 9.72 54.13 -58.25
CA GLU A 243 10.36 52.89 -57.83
C GLU A 243 11.48 52.39 -58.77
N THR A 244 12.56 51.84 -58.21
CA THR A 244 13.44 50.85 -58.88
C THR A 244 14.05 49.92 -57.83
N ASP A 245 14.27 48.65 -58.20
CA ASP A 245 14.75 47.59 -57.31
C ASP A 245 16.22 47.77 -56.86
N VAL A 246 16.40 48.01 -55.56
CA VAL A 246 17.70 48.26 -54.91
C VAL A 246 18.61 47.02 -54.93
N LEU A 247 18.05 45.80 -55.00
CA LEU A 247 18.82 44.57 -54.97
C LEU A 247 19.75 44.44 -56.19
N ALA A 248 19.27 44.85 -57.37
CA ALA A 248 20.01 44.72 -58.63
C ALA A 248 21.19 45.71 -58.78
N GLU A 249 21.30 46.72 -57.92
CA GLU A 249 22.40 47.70 -57.95
C GLU A 249 23.57 47.31 -57.03
N ILE A 250 23.27 46.68 -55.89
CA ILE A 250 24.27 46.16 -54.93
C ILE A 250 25.18 45.13 -55.61
N ASP A 251 24.60 44.15 -56.32
CA ASP A 251 25.35 43.14 -57.08
C ASP A 251 26.29 43.74 -58.15
N ARG A 252 25.94 44.94 -58.65
CA ARG A 252 26.72 45.66 -59.66
C ARG A 252 27.86 46.50 -59.06
N HIS A 253 27.70 46.97 -57.82
CA HIS A 253 28.75 47.67 -57.08
C HIS A 253 29.83 46.73 -56.51
N PHE A 254 29.49 45.45 -56.24
CA PHE A 254 30.46 44.45 -55.77
C PHE A 254 31.09 43.58 -56.87
N GLY A 255 30.52 43.59 -58.08
CA GLY A 255 31.26 43.40 -59.34
C GLY A 255 32.14 42.14 -59.50
N VAL A 256 31.53 41.06 -59.97
CA VAL A 256 32.15 39.96 -60.77
C VAL A 256 33.02 38.94 -59.99
N ALA A 257 33.00 37.63 -60.25
CA ALA A 257 31.97 36.69 -60.76
C ALA A 257 32.54 35.25 -60.68
N THR A 258 31.68 34.23 -60.58
CA THR A 258 31.99 32.84 -61.00
C THR A 258 30.76 32.14 -61.55
N ASP A 259 30.79 31.79 -62.84
CA ASP A 259 29.92 30.77 -63.45
C ASP A 259 30.74 29.48 -63.72
N THR A 260 30.05 28.36 -63.95
CA THR A 260 30.57 27.08 -64.49
C THR A 260 31.43 26.27 -63.50
N LYS A 261 30.84 25.27 -62.79
CA LYS A 261 30.68 23.83 -63.16
C LYS A 261 32.03 23.07 -63.14
N VAL A 262 32.14 21.78 -62.78
CA VAL A 262 31.60 20.52 -63.39
C VAL A 262 31.87 19.39 -62.36
N ALA A 263 31.16 18.25 -62.23
CA ALA A 263 30.07 17.61 -62.98
C ALA A 263 28.81 17.45 -62.07
N SER A 264 28.09 16.34 -61.83
CA SER A 264 28.04 14.92 -62.28
C SER A 264 26.75 14.26 -61.75
N LYS A 265 26.15 13.21 -62.36
CA LYS A 265 26.29 12.61 -63.70
C LYS A 265 25.06 11.70 -63.96
N ASP A 266 24.47 11.84 -65.15
CA ASP A 266 23.56 10.94 -65.89
C ASP A 266 22.26 10.39 -65.25
N SER A 267 21.28 10.12 -66.13
CA SER A 267 19.93 9.62 -65.82
C SER A 267 19.86 8.10 -65.70
N ASN A 268 18.93 7.59 -64.87
CA ASN A 268 17.67 7.00 -65.37
C ASN A 268 16.71 6.66 -64.23
#